data_AF-A0ABD2JSB6-F1
#
_entry.id   AF-A0ABD2JSB6-F1
#
_cell.length_a   1.000
_cell.length_b   1.000
_cell.length_c   1.000
_cell.angle_alpha   90.00
_cell.angle_beta   90.00
_cell.angle_gamma   90.00
#
_symmetry.space_group_name_H-M   'P 1'
#
loop_
_entity.id
_entity.type
_entity.pdbx_description
1 polymer ?
#
loop_
_entity_poly.entity_id
_entity_poly.type
_entity_poly.pdbx_seq_one_letter_code
_entity_poly.pdbx_strand_id
1 'polypeptide(L)'
;MIELFKGALPWSNVGEMKAIGDAKVKRQKKQPEAVRRQAIADLLSGCPSEFGQVLKYIDDMKYTDKPDYDWIIATLRSSLSNAGVQEFPYDWETGKRNAAPGAGGGGGGGGGGDSYFN
;
A
#
# COMPACT_ATOMS: atom_id res chain seq x y z
N MET A 1 3.79 1.37 -3.12
CA MET A 1 2.81 2.03 -2.22
C MET A 1 1.67 2.67 -3.01
N ILE A 2 1.92 3.73 -3.77
CA ILE A 2 0.85 4.46 -4.50
C ILE A 2 0.10 3.58 -5.50
N GLU A 3 0.82 2.73 -6.25
CA GLU A 3 0.23 1.77 -7.17
C GLU A 3 -0.64 0.71 -6.47
N LEU A 4 -0.23 0.22 -5.31
CA LEU A 4 -1.02 -0.73 -4.52
C LEU A 4 -2.31 -0.10 -4.03
N PHE A 5 -2.26 1.19 -3.66
CA PHE A 5 -3.42 1.91 -3.16
C PHE A 5 -4.42 2.30 -4.27
N LYS A 6 -3.91 2.73 -5.44
CA LYS A 6 -4.74 3.23 -6.55
C LYS A 6 -5.00 2.21 -7.65
N GLY A 7 -4.30 1.08 -7.63
CA GLY A 7 -4.29 0.06 -8.69
C GLY A 7 -3.49 0.42 -9.94
N ALA A 8 -3.05 1.68 -10.09
CA ALA A 8 -2.30 2.13 -11.26
C ALA A 8 -1.45 3.38 -10.98
N LEU A 9 -0.41 3.56 -11.78
CA LEU A 9 0.39 4.79 -11.84
C LEU A 9 -0.02 5.64 -13.05
N PRO A 10 0.25 6.96 -13.06
CA PRO A 10 -0.09 7.83 -14.19
C PRO A 10 0.52 7.40 -15.54
N TRP A 11 1.58 6.58 -15.54
CA TRP A 11 2.23 6.03 -16.73
C TRP A 11 2.00 4.52 -16.92
N SER A 12 1.03 3.90 -16.23
CA SER A 12 0.80 2.44 -16.31
C SER A 12 0.45 1.96 -17.71
N ASN A 13 -0.21 2.80 -18.52
CA ASN A 13 -0.70 2.45 -19.86
C ASN A 13 0.24 2.95 -20.98
N VAL A 14 1.43 3.45 -20.63
CA VAL A 14 2.40 3.97 -21.59
C VAL A 14 3.38 2.86 -21.92
N GLY A 15 3.30 2.30 -23.14
CA GLY A 15 4.21 1.24 -23.58
C GLY A 15 5.60 1.73 -24.01
N GLU A 16 5.72 3.02 -24.35
CA GLU A 16 6.98 3.61 -24.81
C GLU A 16 7.85 4.05 -23.63
N MET A 17 9.05 3.47 -23.50
CA MET A 17 9.99 3.77 -22.41
C MET A 17 10.33 5.26 -22.30
N LYS A 18 10.47 5.95 -23.44
CA LYS A 18 10.78 7.39 -23.46
C LYS A 18 9.66 8.21 -22.84
N ALA A 19 8.42 7.95 -23.21
CA ALA A 19 7.25 8.63 -22.66
C ALA A 19 7.06 8.36 -21.16
N ILE A 20 7.39 7.15 -20.68
CA ILE A 20 7.45 6.86 -19.23
C ILE A 20 8.50 7.74 -18.55
N GLY A 21 9.69 7.85 -19.16
CA GLY A 21 10.78 8.71 -18.70
C GLY A 21 10.32 10.16 -18.57
N ASP A 22 9.73 10.71 -19.62
CA ASP A 22 9.23 12.09 -19.65
C ASP A 22 8.14 12.33 -18.58
N ALA A 23 7.23 11.37 -18.39
CA ALA A 23 6.20 11.45 -17.35
C ALA A 23 6.79 11.45 -15.92
N LYS A 24 7.84 10.66 -15.67
CA LYS A 24 8.53 10.63 -14.37
C LYS A 24 9.35 11.90 -14.13
N VAL A 25 10.00 12.41 -15.18
CA VAL A 25 10.85 13.61 -15.10
C VAL A 25 10.06 14.85 -14.67
N LYS A 26 8.75 14.94 -14.99
CA LYS A 26 7.87 16.03 -14.54
C LYS A 26 7.85 16.26 -13.03
N ARG A 27 8.18 15.24 -12.21
CA ARG A 27 8.27 15.37 -10.74
C ARG A 27 9.64 15.80 -10.22
N GLN A 28 10.67 15.80 -11.05
CA GLN A 28 12.03 16.12 -10.61
C GLN A 28 12.15 17.58 -10.19
N LYS A 29 13.05 17.86 -9.24
CA LYS A 29 13.38 19.21 -8.76
C LYS A 29 13.85 20.19 -9.85
N LYS A 30 14.31 19.67 -11.00
CA LYS A 30 14.76 20.47 -12.15
C LYS A 30 13.61 21.09 -12.95
N GLN A 31 12.38 20.63 -12.76
CA GLN A 31 11.20 21.12 -13.48
C GLN A 31 10.63 22.38 -12.84
N PRO A 32 9.88 23.21 -13.60
CA PRO A 32 9.17 24.35 -13.03
C PRO A 32 8.27 23.94 -11.87
N GLU A 33 8.21 24.77 -10.82
CA GLU A 33 7.49 24.44 -9.59
C GLU A 33 6.01 24.08 -9.83
N ALA A 34 5.33 24.82 -10.70
CA ALA A 34 3.94 24.54 -11.07
C ALA A 34 3.77 23.16 -11.72
N VAL A 35 4.67 22.79 -12.63
CA VAL A 35 4.66 21.47 -13.30
C VAL A 35 4.91 20.36 -12.28
N ARG A 36 5.90 20.56 -11.41
CA ARG A 36 6.24 19.60 -10.35
C ARG A 36 5.08 19.40 -9.39
N ARG A 37 4.46 20.50 -8.94
CA ARG A 37 3.31 20.47 -8.03
C ARG A 37 2.13 19.74 -8.65
N GLN A 38 1.82 20.01 -9.92
CA GLN A 38 0.76 19.30 -10.63
C GLN A 38 1.06 17.81 -10.76
N ALA A 39 2.29 17.45 -11.16
CA ALA A 39 2.68 16.04 -11.33
C ALA A 39 2.67 15.25 -10.01
N ILE A 40 2.98 15.89 -8.88
CA ILE A 40 2.85 15.29 -7.53
C ILE A 40 1.38 15.16 -7.15
N ALA A 41 0.56 16.19 -7.41
CA ALA A 41 -0.88 16.16 -7.14
C ALA A 41 -1.59 15.04 -7.94
N ASP A 42 -1.27 14.89 -9.23
CA ASP A 42 -1.83 13.83 -10.07
C ASP A 42 -1.46 12.44 -9.54
N LEU A 43 -0.20 12.27 -9.13
CA LEU A 43 0.30 11.02 -8.57
C LEU A 43 -0.40 10.66 -7.26
N LEU A 44 -0.49 11.62 -6.32
CA LEU A 44 -1.02 11.43 -4.97
C LEU A 44 -2.53 11.71 -4.86
N SER A 45 -3.21 12.00 -5.96
CA SER A 45 -4.66 12.24 -5.96
C SER A 45 -5.38 11.04 -5.33
N GLY A 46 -6.16 11.29 -4.28
CA GLY A 46 -6.89 10.29 -3.50
C GLY A 46 -6.07 9.51 -2.46
N CYS A 47 -4.75 9.75 -2.35
CA CYS A 47 -3.91 9.12 -1.33
C CYS A 47 -3.91 9.90 0.00
N PRO A 48 -3.65 9.23 1.14
CA PRO A 48 -3.40 9.90 2.42
C PRO A 48 -2.26 10.92 2.34
N SER A 49 -2.36 11.99 3.15
CA SER A 49 -1.38 13.09 3.17
C SER A 49 0.03 12.65 3.55
N GLU A 50 0.13 11.60 4.36
CA GLU A 50 1.33 10.94 4.84
C GLU A 50 2.18 10.39 3.68
N PHE A 51 1.54 9.95 2.59
CA PHE A 51 2.27 9.49 1.40
C PHE A 51 3.02 10.66 0.75
N GLY A 52 2.43 11.86 0.78
CA GLY A 52 3.08 13.08 0.33
C GLY A 52 4.25 13.49 1.23
N GLN A 53 4.14 13.29 2.54
CA GLN A 53 5.23 13.54 3.48
C GLN A 53 6.42 12.62 3.22
N VAL A 54 6.17 11.31 3.08
CA VAL A 54 7.21 10.33 2.77
C VAL A 54 7.83 10.59 1.40
N LEU A 55 7.02 10.92 0.38
CA LEU A 55 7.53 11.25 -0.95
C LEU A 55 8.46 12.47 -0.91
N LYS A 56 8.05 13.53 -0.22
CA LYS A 56 8.87 14.73 -0.05
C LYS A 56 10.17 14.43 0.69
N TYR A 57 10.10 13.66 1.78
CA TYR A 57 11.27 13.23 2.53
C TYR A 57 12.28 12.51 1.63
N ILE A 58 11.81 11.53 0.85
CA ILE A 58 12.67 10.78 -0.08
C ILE A 58 13.26 11.68 -1.16
N ASP A 59 12.47 12.57 -1.75
CA ASP A 59 12.94 13.51 -2.77
C ASP A 59 14.00 14.50 -2.24
N ASP A 60 13.99 14.78 -0.93
CA ASP A 60 14.91 15.69 -0.25
C ASP A 60 16.22 15.04 0.19
N MET A 61 16.32 13.70 0.18
CA MET A 61 17.54 12.98 0.51
C MET A 61 18.63 13.10 -0.57
N LYS A 62 19.88 13.06 -0.13
CA LYS A 62 21.06 12.90 -0.98
C LYS A 62 21.45 11.43 -1.06
N TYR A 63 22.28 11.11 -2.06
CA TYR A 63 22.81 9.77 -2.26
C TYR A 63 23.57 9.19 -1.04
N THR A 64 24.24 10.06 -0.27
CA THR A 64 25.03 9.66 0.91
C THR A 64 24.22 9.58 2.20
N ASP A 65 22.99 10.07 2.19
CA ASP A 65 22.20 10.20 3.41
C ASP A 65 21.66 8.83 3.81
N LYS A 66 21.69 8.55 5.12
CA LYS A 66 21.04 7.37 5.68
C LYS A 66 19.55 7.66 5.88
N PRO A 67 18.62 6.89 5.29
CA PRO A 67 17.19 7.08 5.53
C PRO A 67 16.82 6.78 6.97
N ASP A 68 15.93 7.59 7.53
CA ASP A 68 15.28 7.38 8.82
C ASP A 68 14.08 6.46 8.62
N TYR A 69 14.34 5.15 8.70
CA TYR A 69 13.32 4.13 8.52
C TYR A 69 12.27 4.15 9.62
N ASP A 70 12.64 4.52 10.85
CA ASP A 70 11.72 4.57 11.99
C ASP A 70 10.67 5.66 11.75
N TRP A 71 11.09 6.83 11.26
CA TRP A 71 10.17 7.91 10.88
C TRP A 71 9.25 7.51 9.72
N ILE A 72 9.76 6.83 8.69
CA ILE A 72 8.94 6.37 7.56
C ILE A 72 7.87 5.39 8.05
N ILE A 73 8.24 4.41 8.87
CA ILE A 73 7.31 3.40 9.41
C ILE A 73 6.26 4.08 10.30
N ALA A 74 6.68 4.99 11.19
CA ALA A 74 5.75 5.72 12.06
C ALA A 74 4.74 6.52 11.23
N THR A 75 5.19 7.21 10.18
CA THR A 75 4.33 8.01 9.28
C THR A 75 3.31 7.12 8.56
N LEU A 76 3.72 5.93 8.08
CA LEU A 76 2.80 4.98 7.47
C LEU A 76 1.79 4.39 8.47
N ARG A 77 2.21 4.09 9.71
CA ARG A 77 1.30 3.64 10.77
C ARG A 77 0.28 4.70 11.17
N SER A 78 0.69 5.97 11.21
CA SER A 78 -0.23 7.09 11.39
C SER A 78 -1.29 7.13 10.28
N SER A 79 -0.90 6.89 9.03
CA SER A 79 -1.86 6.84 7.92
C SER A 79 -2.92 5.74 8.07
N LEU A 80 -2.54 4.56 8.56
CA LEU A 80 -3.49 3.47 8.88
C LEU A 80 -4.44 3.87 10.00
N SER A 81 -3.89 4.43 11.07
CA SER A 81 -4.66 4.88 12.24
C SER A 81 -5.66 5.97 11.86
N ASN A 82 -5.24 6.93 11.04
CA ASN A 82 -6.07 8.02 10.54
C ASN A 82 -7.16 7.54 9.57
N ALA A 83 -6.88 6.49 8.79
CA ALA A 83 -7.87 5.83 7.93
C ALA A 83 -8.82 4.90 8.71
N GLY A 84 -8.53 4.61 9.98
CA GLY A 84 -9.31 3.66 10.79
C GLY A 84 -9.19 2.21 10.33
N VAL A 85 -8.10 1.86 9.63
CA VAL A 85 -7.86 0.53 9.06
C VAL A 85 -6.90 -0.25 9.95
N GLN A 86 -7.21 -1.53 10.20
CA GLN A 86 -6.33 -2.44 10.91
C GLN A 86 -5.30 -3.06 9.97
N GLU A 87 -4.08 -3.27 10.46
CA GLU A 87 -3.00 -3.88 9.66
C GLU A 87 -3.28 -5.35 9.32
N PHE A 88 -4.01 -6.05 10.19
CA PHE A 88 -4.35 -7.45 10.05
C PHE A 88 -5.87 -7.66 10.20
N PRO A 89 -6.45 -8.67 9.54
CA PRO A 89 -5.83 -9.57 8.57
C PRO A 89 -5.58 -8.90 7.21
N TYR A 90 -4.60 -9.39 6.45
CA TYR A 90 -4.35 -8.88 5.10
C TYR A 90 -5.42 -9.34 4.10
N ASP A 91 -5.55 -8.61 2.99
CA ASP A 91 -6.55 -8.88 1.95
C ASP A 91 -6.49 -10.32 1.43
N TRP A 92 -5.28 -10.89 1.29
CA TRP A 92 -5.09 -12.27 0.83
C TRP A 92 -5.34 -13.34 1.90
N GLU A 93 -5.37 -12.95 3.18
CA GLU A 93 -5.68 -13.85 4.30
C GLU A 93 -7.18 -14.09 4.41
N THR A 94 -8.00 -13.15 3.92
CA THR A 94 -9.46 -13.29 3.86
C THR A 94 -9.96 -14.26 2.78
N GLY A 95 -9.05 -14.96 2.07
CA GLY A 95 -9.36 -15.98 1.06
C GLY A 95 -9.10 -17.44 1.48
N LYS A 96 -8.63 -17.70 2.72
CA LYS A 96 -8.47 -19.07 3.24
C LYS A 96 -9.15 -19.19 4.61
N ARG A 97 -10.38 -19.72 4.63
CA ARG A 97 -11.12 -20.24 5.82
C ARG A 97 -12.10 -19.33 6.58
N ASN A 98 -12.60 -18.22 6.05
CA ASN A 98 -13.84 -17.63 6.61
C ASN A 98 -15.11 -18.43 6.23
N ALA A 99 -14.97 -19.51 5.47
CA ALA A 99 -15.91 -20.62 5.50
C ALA A 99 -15.54 -21.57 6.65
N ALA A 100 -15.87 -21.17 7.89
CA ALA A 100 -16.05 -22.13 8.98
C ALA A 100 -17.47 -21.94 9.54
N PRO A 101 -18.25 -23.02 9.70
CA PRO A 101 -19.68 -22.97 9.93
C PRO A 101 -19.97 -22.57 11.38
N GLY A 102 -20.77 -21.52 11.55
CA GLY A 102 -21.16 -20.98 12.85
C GLY A 102 -22.64 -20.65 12.94
N ALA A 103 -23.51 -21.41 12.27
CA ALA A 103 -24.91 -21.49 12.65
C ALA A 103 -25.04 -22.66 13.64
N GLY A 104 -24.84 -22.36 14.92
CA GLY A 104 -25.15 -23.29 16.00
C GLY A 104 -26.65 -23.58 16.01
N GLY A 105 -27.01 -24.83 15.75
CA GLY A 105 -28.38 -25.31 15.86
C GLY A 105 -28.50 -26.79 15.54
N GLY A 106 -28.35 -27.65 16.55
CA GLY A 106 -29.02 -28.95 16.58
C GLY A 106 -28.14 -30.21 16.49
N GLY A 107 -28.06 -30.91 17.61
CA GLY A 107 -28.47 -32.32 17.68
C GLY A 107 -27.47 -33.42 17.29
N GLY A 108 -27.07 -34.20 18.30
CA GLY A 108 -27.19 -35.67 18.24
C GLY A 108 -25.96 -36.50 17.85
N GLY A 109 -25.38 -37.16 18.85
CA GLY A 109 -25.20 -38.62 18.82
C GLY A 109 -23.97 -39.23 18.11
N GLY A 110 -23.13 -39.90 18.91
CA GLY A 110 -22.70 -41.27 18.61
C GLY A 110 -21.30 -41.48 18.00
N GLY A 111 -20.37 -41.93 18.86
CA GLY A 111 -19.62 -43.20 18.69
C GLY A 111 -18.55 -43.32 17.61
N GLY A 112 -17.39 -43.88 18.01
CA GLY A 112 -16.42 -44.52 17.13
C GLY A 112 -15.08 -43.80 17.10
N GLY A 113 -14.11 -44.33 17.84
CA GLY A 113 -12.75 -43.83 17.84
C GLY A 113 -11.84 -44.66 16.95
N ASP A 114 -11.03 -43.99 16.14
CA ASP A 114 -9.93 -44.63 15.42
C ASP A 114 -8.67 -43.75 15.55
N SER A 115 -7.58 -44.39 15.92
CA SER A 115 -6.27 -43.79 16.19
C SER A 115 -5.40 -43.89 14.93
N TYR A 116 -4.91 -42.75 14.44
CA TYR A 116 -3.87 -42.72 13.40
C TYR A 116 -2.96 -41.53 13.64
N PHE A 117 -1.88 -41.74 14.37
CA PHE A 117 -0.53 -41.25 14.07
C PHE A 117 0.44 -41.89 15.08
N ASN A 118 1.21 -42.85 14.56
CA ASN A 118 2.52 -43.24 15.07
C ASN A 118 3.56 -42.47 14.24
#